data_AF-A0A956HKX5-F1
#
_entry.id   AF-A0A956HKX5-F1
#
_cell.length_a   1.000
_cell.length_b   1.000
_cell.length_c   1.000
_cell.angle_alpha   90.00
_cell.angle_beta   90.00
_cell.angle_gamma   90.00
#
_symmetry.space_group_name_H-M   'P 1'
#
loop_
_entity.id
_entity.type
_entity.pdbx_description
1 polymer ?
#
loop_
_entity_poly.entity_id
_entity_poly.type
_entity_poly.pdbx_seq_one_letter_code
_entity_poly.pdbx_strand_id
1 'polypeptide(L)'
;MNFARGQRSGLSGWVAGLGRALLSLVIFALVALAPLAFAHAEAGKPTGWDLSRATESIIIGRVELRYDPALRPAAEELAEKLPGWWSRIENDLAGDLDDSLQISFVTHSGQVARATGMPQWAAGVAHPPSGEIVIAAHAPDGSPTNLVDLLKHELVHVALYRATGGTPLPRWFHEGAAESFSDTISLVRAQNLAATVFGAGVPPLDEIDRRFRGEDGYDASVAYAASRDFVSYLRFLDEDGAKLRTALRHIRTGGGFEAAFIRAYGRSLEELDAEWRAGLRGRFAWFPVLGGGELPFLLIAPLVVIALVRRRRKMRLAWARLEREDLEDRERLVGLWLARGRVVAALPAMIAPSRPN
;
A
#
# COMPACT_ATOMS: atom_id res chain seq x y z
N MET A 1 -19.22 -0.16 -65.99
CA MET A 1 -19.94 0.55 -64.89
C MET A 1 -19.72 -0.21 -63.59
N ASN A 2 -19.34 0.53 -62.54
CA ASN A 2 -19.28 0.23 -61.10
C ASN A 2 -18.18 -0.67 -60.48
N PHE A 3 -17.04 -0.01 -60.23
CA PHE A 3 -16.32 0.16 -58.95
C PHE A 3 -16.41 -0.87 -57.80
N ALA A 4 -15.24 -1.48 -57.53
CA ALA A 4 -14.49 -1.57 -56.26
C ALA A 4 -15.16 -1.98 -54.92
N ARG A 5 -14.68 -3.11 -54.36
CA ARG A 5 -14.40 -3.44 -52.93
C ARG A 5 -14.15 -4.96 -52.83
N GLY A 6 -13.19 -5.54 -52.13
CA GLY A 6 -12.15 -5.08 -51.21
C GLY A 6 -11.56 -6.34 -50.57
N GLN A 7 -10.38 -6.76 -51.02
CA GLN A 7 -9.59 -7.83 -50.42
C GLN A 7 -8.45 -7.16 -49.63
N ARG A 8 -8.49 -7.23 -48.29
CA ARG A 8 -7.36 -7.07 -47.35
C ARG A 8 -7.86 -7.05 -45.90
N SER A 9 -7.95 -8.21 -45.25
CA SER A 9 -8.08 -8.30 -43.78
C SER A 9 -7.64 -9.67 -43.27
N GLY A 10 -6.34 -9.96 -43.36
CA GLY A 10 -5.77 -11.21 -42.82
C GLY A 10 -4.44 -11.02 -42.08
N LEU A 11 -3.68 -9.99 -42.45
CA LEU A 11 -2.37 -9.69 -41.86
C LEU A 11 -2.39 -8.56 -40.83
N SER A 12 -3.48 -7.78 -40.75
CA SER A 12 -3.58 -6.63 -39.83
C SER A 12 -3.84 -7.03 -38.37
N GLY A 13 -4.48 -8.16 -38.11
CA GLY A 13 -4.83 -8.59 -36.74
C GLY A 13 -3.64 -9.12 -35.93
N TRP A 14 -2.69 -9.78 -36.58
CA TRP A 14 -1.51 -10.35 -35.91
C TRP A 14 -0.44 -9.27 -35.62
N VAL A 15 -0.24 -8.34 -36.54
CA VAL A 15 0.65 -7.18 -36.34
C VAL A 15 0.06 -6.22 -35.30
N ALA A 16 -1.27 -6.04 -35.27
CA ALA A 16 -1.94 -5.24 -34.23
C ALA A 16 -1.89 -5.87 -32.83
N GLY A 17 -1.85 -7.22 -32.73
CA GLY A 17 -1.76 -7.94 -31.46
C GLY A 17 -0.35 -7.90 -30.84
N LEU A 18 0.69 -8.08 -31.67
CA LEU A 18 2.09 -7.93 -31.26
C LEU A 18 2.43 -6.47 -30.94
N GLY A 19 1.91 -5.53 -31.73
CA GLY A 19 2.03 -4.09 -31.46
C GLY A 19 1.41 -3.70 -30.12
N ARG A 20 0.26 -4.26 -29.74
CA ARG A 20 -0.37 -4.01 -28.43
C ARG A 20 0.41 -4.60 -27.26
N ALA A 21 0.97 -5.80 -27.40
CA ALA A 21 1.79 -6.42 -26.34
C ALA A 21 3.14 -5.69 -26.13
N LEU A 22 3.79 -5.26 -27.22
CA LEU A 22 4.98 -4.40 -27.17
C LEU A 22 4.64 -3.01 -26.62
N LEU A 23 3.50 -2.43 -27.01
CA LEU A 23 3.04 -1.15 -26.46
C LEU A 23 2.72 -1.26 -24.97
N SER A 24 2.13 -2.37 -24.51
CA SER A 24 1.91 -2.63 -23.07
C SER A 24 3.22 -2.80 -22.30
N LEU A 25 4.23 -3.47 -22.87
CA LEU A 25 5.56 -3.60 -22.28
C LEU A 25 6.32 -2.27 -22.26
N VAL A 26 6.17 -1.44 -23.29
CA VAL A 26 6.77 -0.10 -23.36
C VAL A 26 6.06 0.88 -22.42
N ILE A 27 4.72 0.82 -22.31
CA ILE A 27 3.96 1.59 -21.31
C ILE A 27 4.35 1.16 -19.89
N PHE A 28 4.54 -0.15 -19.64
CA PHE A 28 4.97 -0.65 -18.34
C PHE A 28 6.42 -0.28 -18.04
N ALA A 29 7.32 -0.32 -19.04
CA ALA A 29 8.68 0.19 -18.91
C ALA A 29 8.69 1.70 -18.69
N LEU A 30 7.80 2.47 -19.33
CA LEU A 30 7.65 3.92 -19.12
C LEU A 30 6.97 4.29 -17.79
N VAL A 31 6.21 3.38 -17.17
CA VAL A 31 5.65 3.54 -15.81
C VAL A 31 6.65 3.08 -14.75
N ALA A 32 7.51 2.11 -15.05
CA ALA A 32 8.60 1.66 -14.19
C ALA A 32 9.86 2.55 -14.29
N LEU A 33 10.06 3.21 -15.44
CA LEU A 33 11.05 4.28 -15.69
C LEU A 33 10.43 5.68 -15.59
N ALA A 34 9.12 5.79 -15.33
CA ALA A 34 8.58 7.06 -14.85
C ALA A 34 9.42 7.37 -13.62
N PRO A 35 10.07 8.54 -13.56
CA PRO A 35 10.84 8.89 -12.38
C PRO A 35 9.91 8.64 -11.20
N LEU A 36 10.24 7.64 -10.37
CA LEU A 36 9.78 7.63 -8.99
C LEU A 36 10.10 9.03 -8.55
N ALA A 37 9.06 9.85 -8.42
CA ALA A 37 9.21 11.21 -7.99
C ALA A 37 9.75 11.07 -6.57
N PHE A 38 11.07 11.02 -6.46
CA PHE A 38 11.76 11.54 -5.31
C PHE A 38 11.11 12.89 -5.15
N ALA A 39 10.28 13.02 -4.12
CA ALA A 39 9.74 14.28 -3.68
C ALA A 39 10.95 15.13 -3.31
N HIS A 40 11.56 15.72 -4.33
CA HIS A 40 12.35 16.92 -4.20
C HIS A 40 11.33 17.93 -3.72
N ALA A 41 11.62 18.50 -2.55
CA ALA A 41 10.89 19.64 -2.06
C ALA A 41 11.00 20.75 -3.13
N GLU A 42 10.03 20.82 -4.02
CA GLU A 42 9.78 22.04 -4.76
C GLU A 42 9.36 23.07 -3.72
N ALA A 43 10.21 24.07 -3.53
CA ALA A 43 9.91 25.28 -2.79
C ALA A 43 8.82 26.05 -3.56
N GLY A 44 7.59 25.54 -3.51
CA GLY A 44 6.40 26.22 -4.00
C GLY A 44 6.10 27.41 -3.10
N LYS A 45 6.08 28.61 -3.67
CA LYS A 45 5.77 29.85 -2.94
C LYS A 45 4.40 29.75 -2.26
N PRO A 46 4.29 30.08 -0.95
CA PRO A 46 3.03 29.92 -0.22
C PRO A 46 2.00 31.00 -0.60
N THR A 47 0.82 30.61 -1.09
CA THR A 47 -0.33 31.52 -1.25
C THR A 47 -1.25 31.49 -0.02
N GLY A 48 -1.08 32.44 0.92
CA GLY A 48 -1.97 32.82 2.04
C GLY A 48 -2.94 31.77 2.64
N TRP A 49 -2.68 31.33 3.90
CA TRP A 49 -3.35 30.18 4.53
C TRP A 49 -3.56 30.43 6.03
N ASP A 50 -4.76 30.14 6.55
CA ASP A 50 -5.29 30.45 7.88
C ASP A 50 -6.19 29.29 8.38
N LEU A 51 -6.08 28.90 9.67
CA LEU A 51 -6.98 27.92 10.32
C LEU A 51 -8.42 28.43 10.46
N SER A 52 -8.66 29.72 10.17
CA SER A 52 -9.98 30.35 10.15
C SER A 52 -11.01 29.72 9.22
N ARG A 53 -10.65 28.70 8.43
CA ARG A 53 -11.60 27.91 7.66
C ARG A 53 -12.27 26.80 8.44
N ALA A 54 -11.68 26.33 9.55
CA ALA A 54 -12.31 25.37 10.44
C ALA A 54 -13.37 26.04 11.33
N THR A 55 -14.43 26.56 10.69
CA THR A 55 -15.44 27.43 11.31
C THR A 55 -16.63 26.67 11.90
N GLU A 56 -16.83 25.42 11.49
CA GLU A 56 -17.89 24.58 12.04
C GLU A 56 -17.32 23.61 13.06
N SER A 57 -18.15 23.22 14.03
CA SER A 57 -17.73 22.33 15.12
C SER A 57 -18.78 21.27 15.43
N ILE A 58 -18.32 20.06 15.75
CA ILE A 58 -19.12 19.00 16.38
C ILE A 58 -18.54 18.75 17.77
N ILE A 59 -19.41 18.73 18.79
CA ILE A 59 -19.01 18.43 20.18
C ILE A 59 -19.40 16.97 20.49
N ILE A 60 -18.44 16.19 20.97
CA ILE A 60 -18.59 14.76 21.27
C ILE A 60 -18.09 14.54 22.70
N GLY A 61 -19.00 14.63 23.68
CA GLY A 61 -18.59 14.61 25.09
C GLY A 61 -17.67 15.80 25.42
N ARG A 62 -16.40 15.52 25.76
CA ARG A 62 -15.35 16.53 26.04
C ARG A 62 -14.42 16.79 24.84
N VAL A 63 -14.76 16.28 23.67
CA VAL A 63 -14.02 16.49 22.43
C VAL A 63 -14.71 17.58 21.60
N GLU A 64 -13.94 18.57 21.15
CA GLU A 64 -14.38 19.55 20.16
C GLU A 64 -13.69 19.25 18.81
N LEU A 65 -14.46 18.84 17.80
CA LEU A 65 -13.98 18.66 16.43
C LEU A 65 -14.38 19.87 15.60
N ARG A 66 -13.42 20.75 15.31
CA ARG A 66 -13.55 21.87 14.37
C ARG A 66 -13.17 21.43 12.97
N TYR A 67 -13.93 21.81 11.95
CA TYR A 67 -13.67 21.39 10.58
C TYR A 67 -14.04 22.44 9.53
N ASP A 68 -13.38 22.37 8.37
CA ASP A 68 -13.77 23.15 7.19
C ASP A 68 -15.17 22.70 6.72
N PRO A 69 -16.16 23.59 6.52
CA PRO A 69 -17.51 23.22 6.08
C PRO A 69 -17.55 22.27 4.87
N ALA A 70 -16.57 22.36 3.97
CA ALA A 70 -16.46 21.47 2.80
C ALA A 70 -16.18 20.00 3.18
N LEU A 71 -15.69 19.75 4.38
CA LEU A 71 -15.32 18.43 4.92
C LEU A 71 -16.41 17.82 5.82
N ARG A 72 -17.58 18.44 5.93
CA ARG A 72 -18.68 18.02 6.81
C ARG A 72 -18.95 16.50 6.78
N PRO A 73 -19.13 15.83 5.61
CA PRO A 73 -19.42 14.40 5.61
C PRO A 73 -18.31 13.54 6.25
N ALA A 74 -17.05 13.90 5.99
CA ALA A 74 -15.91 13.21 6.60
C ALA A 74 -15.76 13.55 8.09
N ALA A 75 -16.07 14.79 8.50
CA ALA A 75 -16.07 15.18 9.90
C ALA A 75 -17.14 14.42 10.71
N GLU A 76 -18.34 14.23 10.15
CA GLU A 76 -19.41 13.43 10.75
C GLU A 76 -19.00 11.95 10.91
N GLU A 77 -18.34 11.36 9.90
CA GLU A 77 -17.80 9.99 10.03
C GLU A 77 -16.73 9.88 11.12
N LEU A 78 -15.80 10.84 11.18
CA LEU A 78 -14.78 10.87 12.24
C LEU A 78 -15.44 11.02 13.61
N ALA A 79 -16.44 11.90 13.74
CA ALA A 79 -17.14 12.14 15.00
C ALA A 79 -17.84 10.89 15.54
N GLU A 80 -18.43 10.08 14.65
CA GLU A 80 -19.09 8.82 15.02
C GLU A 80 -18.10 7.79 15.58
N LYS A 81 -16.93 7.65 14.96
CA LYS A 81 -15.97 6.59 15.29
C LYS A 81 -15.00 6.95 16.41
N LEU A 82 -14.74 8.25 16.60
CA LEU A 82 -13.72 8.76 17.51
C LEU A 82 -13.86 8.22 18.95
N PRO A 83 -15.05 8.19 19.59
CA PRO A 83 -15.17 7.67 20.95
C PRO A 83 -14.70 6.21 21.07
N GLY A 84 -15.03 5.38 20.07
CA GLY A 84 -14.61 3.98 20.05
C GLY A 84 -13.10 3.82 19.86
N TRP A 85 -12.46 4.69 19.08
CA TRP A 85 -11.00 4.70 18.94
C TRP A 85 -10.31 5.15 20.22
N TRP A 86 -10.78 6.22 20.84
CA TRP A 86 -10.24 6.71 22.11
C TRP A 86 -10.35 5.65 23.20
N SER A 87 -11.54 5.07 23.42
CA SER A 87 -11.71 4.02 24.44
C SER A 87 -10.80 2.82 24.20
N ARG A 88 -10.53 2.43 22.96
CA ARG A 88 -9.59 1.33 22.69
C ARG A 88 -8.16 1.71 23.06
N ILE A 89 -7.71 2.90 22.64
CA ILE A 89 -6.36 3.41 22.95
C ILE A 89 -6.19 3.56 24.47
N GLU A 90 -7.18 4.13 25.14
CA GLU A 90 -7.21 4.30 26.59
C GLU A 90 -7.10 2.96 27.32
N ASN A 91 -7.92 1.97 26.96
CA ASN A 91 -7.90 0.65 27.57
C ASN A 91 -6.55 -0.06 27.40
N ASP A 92 -5.91 0.08 26.24
CA ASP A 92 -4.62 -0.54 25.99
C ASP A 92 -3.46 0.16 26.74
N LEU A 93 -3.56 1.48 27.01
CA LEU A 93 -2.44 2.27 27.55
C LEU A 93 -2.53 2.61 29.05
N ALA A 94 -3.72 2.83 29.62
CA ALA A 94 -3.84 3.12 31.06
C ALA A 94 -5.16 2.69 31.71
N GLY A 95 -6.26 2.69 30.95
CA GLY A 95 -7.62 2.36 31.41
C GLY A 95 -8.40 3.52 32.03
N ASP A 96 -7.77 4.67 32.23
CA ASP A 96 -8.41 5.93 32.65
C ASP A 96 -7.52 7.10 32.21
N LEU A 97 -7.84 7.68 31.05
CA LEU A 97 -7.15 8.84 30.49
C LEU A 97 -8.15 9.97 30.31
N ASP A 98 -7.73 11.19 30.64
CA ASP A 98 -8.49 12.38 30.31
C ASP A 98 -8.82 12.38 28.80
N ASP A 99 -10.09 12.44 28.44
CA ASP A 99 -10.59 12.38 27.05
C ASP A 99 -10.84 13.76 26.44
N SER A 100 -10.43 14.84 27.12
CA SER A 100 -10.52 16.19 26.57
C SER A 100 -9.64 16.33 25.33
N LEU A 101 -10.20 16.78 24.21
CA LEU A 101 -9.45 16.91 22.95
C LEU A 101 -9.97 18.09 22.15
N GLN A 102 -9.07 18.80 21.48
CA GLN A 102 -9.40 19.84 20.51
C GLN A 102 -8.84 19.44 19.15
N ILE A 103 -9.71 19.07 18.23
CA ILE A 103 -9.30 18.53 16.93
C ILE A 103 -9.68 19.52 15.84
N SER A 104 -8.70 19.95 15.06
CA SER A 104 -8.90 20.80 13.88
C SER A 104 -8.70 19.98 12.61
N PHE A 105 -9.75 19.82 11.83
CA PHE A 105 -9.76 19.08 10.57
C PHE A 105 -9.81 20.03 9.37
N VAL A 106 -8.70 20.09 8.66
CA VAL A 106 -8.48 21.06 7.57
C VAL A 106 -8.29 20.38 6.23
N THR A 107 -8.41 21.13 5.13
CA THR A 107 -8.35 20.55 3.79
C THR A 107 -6.97 20.07 3.38
N HIS A 108 -5.90 20.73 3.83
CA HIS A 108 -4.55 20.56 3.26
C HIS A 108 -3.43 20.67 4.30
N SER A 109 -2.41 19.80 4.23
CA SER A 109 -1.31 19.68 5.21
C SER A 109 -0.52 20.96 5.42
N GLY A 110 -0.42 21.82 4.40
CA GLY A 110 0.19 23.15 4.52
C GLY A 110 -0.42 24.04 5.62
N GLN A 111 -1.67 23.77 6.04
CA GLN A 111 -2.32 24.44 7.17
C GLN A 111 -1.78 23.94 8.53
N VAL A 112 -1.47 22.64 8.63
CA VAL A 112 -0.86 21.99 9.80
C VAL A 112 0.48 22.62 10.12
N ALA A 113 1.34 22.73 9.11
CA ALA A 113 2.68 23.32 9.22
C ALA A 113 2.68 24.77 9.71
N ARG A 114 1.71 25.58 9.25
CA ARG A 114 1.59 26.98 9.67
C ARG A 114 1.08 27.14 11.08
N ALA A 115 0.11 26.31 11.48
CA ALA A 115 -0.46 26.34 12.81
C ALA A 115 0.54 25.92 13.89
N THR A 116 1.45 25.01 13.55
CA THR A 116 2.28 24.32 14.54
C THR A 116 3.79 24.56 14.38
N GLY A 117 4.22 25.20 13.29
CA GLY A 117 5.64 25.36 12.95
C GLY A 117 6.30 24.10 12.38
N MET A 118 5.54 23.02 12.16
CA MET A 118 6.03 21.76 11.60
C MET A 118 6.37 21.88 10.10
N PRO A 119 7.18 20.96 9.54
CA PRO A 119 7.43 20.91 8.11
C PRO A 119 6.13 20.73 7.30
N GLN A 120 6.08 21.29 6.09
CA GLN A 120 4.88 21.26 5.22
C GLN A 120 4.39 19.85 4.85
N TRP A 121 5.27 18.85 4.96
CA TRP A 121 4.92 17.46 4.73
C TRP A 121 4.10 16.80 5.85
N ALA A 122 4.03 17.42 7.04
CA ALA A 122 3.24 16.91 8.15
C ALA A 122 1.74 17.05 7.85
N ALA A 123 1.08 15.93 7.57
CA ALA A 123 -0.36 15.87 7.32
C ALA A 123 -1.19 15.87 8.62
N GLY A 124 -0.57 15.52 9.75
CA GLY A 124 -1.15 15.57 11.08
C GLY A 124 -0.09 15.95 12.11
N VAL A 125 -0.56 16.47 13.24
CA VAL A 125 0.27 16.78 14.40
C VAL A 125 -0.59 16.83 15.65
N ALA A 126 -0.08 16.29 16.74
CA ALA A 126 -0.59 16.46 18.08
C ALA A 126 0.30 17.41 18.88
N HIS A 127 -0.31 18.19 19.77
CA HIS A 127 0.35 18.80 20.92
C HIS A 127 -0.13 18.05 22.18
N PRO A 128 0.59 17.00 22.60
CA PRO A 128 0.14 16.10 23.67
C PRO A 128 -0.20 16.79 25.02
N PRO A 129 0.52 17.83 25.46
CA PRO A 129 0.21 18.50 26.72
C PRO A 129 -1.18 19.16 26.79
N SER A 130 -1.65 19.77 25.69
CA SER A 130 -2.98 20.42 25.65
C SER A 130 -4.08 19.55 25.03
N GLY A 131 -3.73 18.41 24.41
CA GLY A 131 -4.70 17.55 23.71
C GLY A 131 -5.19 18.15 22.40
N GLU A 132 -4.47 19.14 21.87
CA GLU A 132 -4.74 19.71 20.54
C GLU A 132 -4.21 18.80 19.45
N ILE A 133 -5.02 18.57 18.42
CA ILE A 133 -4.67 17.76 17.25
C ILE A 133 -5.09 18.53 16.00
N VAL A 134 -4.22 18.57 14.99
CA VAL A 134 -4.56 19.10 13.67
C VAL A 134 -4.33 18.00 12.64
N ILE A 135 -5.32 17.73 11.79
CA ILE A 135 -5.23 16.75 10.71
C ILE A 135 -5.71 17.36 9.39
N ALA A 136 -5.11 16.92 8.29
CA ALA A 136 -5.45 17.37 6.95
C ALA A 136 -6.05 16.27 6.08
N ALA A 137 -7.06 16.62 5.28
CA ALA A 137 -7.67 15.72 4.28
C ALA A 137 -6.74 15.36 3.12
N HIS A 138 -5.83 16.27 2.76
CA HIS A 138 -4.89 16.07 1.66
C HIS A 138 -3.45 16.36 2.09
N ALA A 139 -2.55 15.51 1.60
CA ALA A 139 -1.10 15.64 1.74
C ALA A 139 -0.56 16.78 0.85
N PRO A 140 0.74 17.13 0.93
CA PRO A 140 1.29 18.27 0.19
C PRO A 140 1.17 18.16 -1.33
N ASP A 141 1.13 16.94 -1.85
CA ASP A 141 0.97 16.62 -3.27
C ASP A 141 -0.51 16.61 -3.71
N GLY A 142 -1.43 16.96 -2.82
CA GLY A 142 -2.87 16.94 -3.05
C GLY A 142 -3.50 15.55 -3.01
N SER A 143 -2.74 14.49 -2.72
CA SER A 143 -3.28 13.15 -2.54
C SER A 143 -4.11 13.06 -1.25
N PRO A 144 -5.19 12.26 -1.22
CA PRO A 144 -5.99 12.10 0.00
C PRO A 144 -5.17 11.38 1.08
N THR A 145 -5.28 11.85 2.32
CA THR A 145 -4.66 11.19 3.47
C THR A 145 -5.54 10.02 3.93
N ASN A 146 -4.92 9.01 4.56
CA ASN A 146 -5.66 8.04 5.33
C ASN A 146 -6.04 8.67 6.69
N LEU A 147 -7.17 9.38 6.71
CA LEU A 147 -7.61 10.15 7.87
C LEU A 147 -7.81 9.32 9.13
N VAL A 148 -8.28 8.08 8.99
CA VAL A 148 -8.49 7.16 10.11
C VAL A 148 -7.17 6.83 10.79
N ASP A 149 -6.19 6.38 10.01
CA ASP A 149 -4.87 6.02 10.55
C ASP A 149 -4.12 7.23 11.08
N LEU A 150 -4.22 8.37 10.38
CA LEU A 150 -3.61 9.62 10.80
C LEU A 150 -4.17 10.07 12.15
N LEU A 151 -5.49 10.12 12.32
CA LEU A 151 -6.09 10.55 13.58
C LEU A 151 -5.77 9.57 14.71
N LYS A 152 -5.84 8.25 14.46
CA LYS A 152 -5.43 7.24 15.47
C LYS A 152 -3.99 7.44 15.92
N HIS A 153 -3.08 7.72 14.99
CA HIS A 153 -1.67 8.01 15.28
C HIS A 153 -1.55 9.21 16.23
N GLU A 154 -2.18 10.34 15.90
CA GLU A 154 -2.12 11.54 16.73
C GLU A 154 -2.79 11.36 18.11
N LEU A 155 -3.90 10.61 18.18
CA LEU A 155 -4.55 10.28 19.45
C LEU A 155 -3.64 9.49 20.39
N VAL A 156 -2.82 8.58 19.84
CA VAL A 156 -1.87 7.78 20.64
C VAL A 156 -0.78 8.65 21.24
N HIS A 157 -0.30 9.68 20.55
CA HIS A 157 0.65 10.63 21.12
C HIS A 157 0.09 11.34 22.36
N VAL A 158 -1.15 11.84 22.26
CA VAL A 158 -1.84 12.46 23.41
C VAL A 158 -2.03 11.44 24.54
N ALA A 159 -2.50 10.23 24.21
CA ALA A 159 -2.76 9.18 25.19
C ALA A 159 -1.48 8.72 25.91
N LEU A 160 -0.35 8.56 25.21
CA LEU A 160 0.94 8.21 25.80
C LEU A 160 1.44 9.28 26.76
N TYR A 161 1.33 10.56 26.37
CA TYR A 161 1.70 11.67 27.23
C TYR A 161 0.88 11.65 28.53
N ARG A 162 -0.45 11.46 28.42
CA ARG A 162 -1.34 11.34 29.59
C ARG A 162 -1.02 10.11 30.44
N ALA A 163 -0.76 8.96 29.82
CA ALA A 163 -0.44 7.71 30.49
C ALA A 163 0.86 7.78 31.31
N THR A 164 1.83 8.57 30.85
CA THR A 164 3.14 8.75 31.49
C THR A 164 3.24 9.98 32.38
N GLY A 165 2.15 10.77 32.50
CA GLY A 165 2.16 12.04 33.21
C GLY A 165 3.13 13.06 32.61
N GLY A 166 3.40 12.97 31.31
CA GLY A 166 4.33 13.84 30.58
C GLY A 166 5.81 13.47 30.71
N THR A 167 6.12 12.30 31.27
CA THR A 167 7.51 11.81 31.33
C THR A 167 8.02 11.52 29.91
N PRO A 168 9.17 12.07 29.49
CA PRO A 168 9.71 11.81 28.16
C PRO A 168 9.99 10.32 27.93
N LEU A 169 9.63 9.85 26.73
CA LEU A 169 9.88 8.49 26.28
C LEU A 169 10.93 8.49 25.16
N PRO A 170 11.67 7.39 24.96
CA PRO A 170 12.49 7.21 23.76
C PRO A 170 11.63 7.36 22.50
N ARG A 171 12.21 7.96 21.46
CA ARG A 171 11.43 8.34 20.27
C ARG A 171 10.90 7.11 19.54
N TRP A 172 11.71 6.06 19.43
CA TRP A 172 11.29 4.78 18.86
C TRP A 172 10.05 4.22 19.54
N PHE A 173 9.92 4.37 20.86
CA PHE A 173 8.77 3.84 21.57
C PHE A 173 7.52 4.69 21.32
N HIS A 174 7.69 6.01 21.35
CA HIS A 174 6.60 6.96 21.10
C HIS A 174 6.02 6.82 19.68
N GLU A 175 6.89 6.81 18.66
CA GLU A 175 6.52 6.66 17.25
C GLU A 175 6.05 5.22 16.95
N GLY A 176 6.74 4.21 17.49
CA GLY A 176 6.38 2.81 17.31
C GLY A 176 5.01 2.46 17.88
N ALA A 177 4.67 3.03 19.04
CA ALA A 177 3.33 2.91 19.59
C ALA A 177 2.30 3.58 18.68
N ALA A 178 2.46 4.85 18.29
CA ALA A 178 1.53 5.53 17.40
C ALA A 178 1.33 4.80 16.05
N GLU A 179 2.41 4.27 15.48
CA GLU A 179 2.36 3.41 14.29
C GLU A 179 1.64 2.08 14.53
N SER A 180 1.87 1.41 15.66
CA SER A 180 1.29 0.08 15.93
C SER A 180 -0.23 0.10 16.15
N PHE A 181 -0.78 1.25 16.55
CA PHE A 181 -2.21 1.44 16.76
C PHE A 181 -2.96 1.91 15.48
N SER A 182 -2.24 2.16 14.39
CA SER A 182 -2.82 2.38 13.06
C SER A 182 -3.18 1.06 12.39
N ASP A 183 -4.27 1.04 11.60
CA ASP A 183 -4.77 -0.19 10.97
C ASP A 183 -3.95 -0.56 9.73
N THR A 184 -3.46 0.42 8.97
CA THR A 184 -2.72 0.16 7.72
C THR A 184 -1.22 0.03 7.96
N ILE A 185 -0.61 -0.97 7.34
CA ILE A 185 0.84 -1.13 7.26
C ILE A 185 1.33 -0.41 5.99
N SER A 186 2.28 0.51 6.15
CA SER A 186 2.97 1.12 5.00
C SER A 186 3.82 0.09 4.28
N LEU A 187 3.45 -0.25 3.04
CA LEU A 187 4.15 -1.24 2.23
C LEU A 187 5.61 -0.82 1.96
N VAL A 188 5.84 0.46 1.68
CA VAL A 188 7.19 1.01 1.45
C VAL A 188 8.06 0.84 2.69
N ARG A 189 7.54 1.19 3.87
CA ARG A 189 8.27 1.04 5.13
C ARG A 189 8.55 -0.43 5.45
N ALA A 190 7.58 -1.31 5.20
CA ALA A 190 7.74 -2.75 5.39
C ALA A 190 8.79 -3.35 4.43
N GLN A 191 8.81 -2.90 3.16
CA GLN A 191 9.84 -3.29 2.19
C GLN A 191 11.23 -2.78 2.59
N ASN A 192 11.35 -1.54 3.05
CA ASN A 192 12.62 -0.97 3.52
C ASN A 192 13.15 -1.73 4.75
N LEU A 193 12.28 -2.08 5.69
CA LEU A 193 12.66 -2.93 6.83
C LEU A 193 13.08 -4.32 6.37
N ALA A 194 12.33 -4.95 5.46
CA ALA A 194 12.69 -6.26 4.91
C ALA A 194 14.08 -6.22 4.23
N ALA A 195 14.34 -5.20 3.42
CA ALA A 195 15.63 -4.98 2.79
C ALA A 195 16.75 -4.82 3.83
N THR A 196 16.49 -4.11 4.93
CA THR A 196 17.45 -3.97 6.04
C THR A 196 17.69 -5.30 6.77
N VAL A 197 16.65 -6.11 7.01
CA VAL A 197 16.74 -7.43 7.66
C VAL A 197 17.65 -8.40 6.88
N PHE A 198 17.58 -8.37 5.55
CA PHE A 198 18.42 -9.23 4.68
C PHE A 198 19.71 -8.57 4.19
N GLY A 199 19.87 -7.26 4.40
CA GLY A 199 21.03 -6.47 4.02
C GLY A 199 21.93 -6.12 5.20
N ALA A 200 22.01 -4.82 5.52
CA ALA A 200 22.95 -4.27 6.51
C ALA A 200 22.65 -4.67 7.97
N GLY A 201 21.46 -5.23 8.25
CA GLY A 201 21.00 -5.55 9.60
C GLY A 201 20.20 -4.42 10.23
N VAL A 202 19.19 -4.78 11.02
CA VAL A 202 18.36 -3.82 11.74
C VAL A 202 19.18 -3.22 12.90
N PRO A 203 19.12 -1.91 13.17
CA PRO A 203 19.92 -1.26 14.22
C PRO A 203 19.38 -1.60 15.61
N PRO A 204 20.22 -1.66 16.66
CA PRO A 204 19.77 -1.77 18.06
C PRO A 204 18.86 -0.58 18.44
N LEU A 205 17.97 -0.76 19.44
CA LEU A 205 16.92 0.21 19.78
C LEU A 205 17.46 1.62 20.11
N ASP A 206 18.60 1.68 20.80
CA ASP A 206 19.29 2.93 21.15
C ASP A 206 19.82 3.68 19.91
N GLU A 207 20.13 2.95 18.84
CA GLU A 207 20.54 3.53 17.56
C GLU A 207 19.36 3.94 16.68
N ILE A 208 18.20 3.30 16.82
CA ILE A 208 16.98 3.68 16.07
C ILE A 208 16.63 5.15 16.34
N ASP A 209 16.76 5.61 17.59
CA ASP A 209 16.52 7.00 17.96
C ASP A 209 17.40 8.01 17.20
N ARG A 210 18.63 7.61 16.85
CA ARG A 210 19.52 8.46 16.04
C ARG A 210 19.07 8.51 14.58
N ARG A 211 18.48 7.44 14.05
CA ARG A 211 18.05 7.37 12.64
C ARG A 211 16.83 8.20 12.32
N PHE A 212 15.98 8.48 13.30
CA PHE A 212 14.90 9.47 13.14
C PHE A 212 15.41 10.90 12.89
N ARG A 213 16.69 11.19 13.17
CA ARG A 213 17.34 12.50 12.93
C ARG A 213 18.20 12.50 11.68
N GLY A 214 18.28 11.40 10.94
CA GLY A 214 19.03 11.32 9.69
C GLY A 214 18.39 12.18 8.61
N GLU A 215 19.22 12.73 7.73
CA GLU A 215 18.77 13.44 6.52
C GLU A 215 18.26 12.48 5.43
N ASP A 216 18.54 11.17 5.58
CA ASP A 216 18.10 10.12 4.67
C ASP A 216 16.68 9.61 5.01
N GLY A 217 15.76 9.77 4.06
CA GLY A 217 14.39 9.27 4.16
C GLY A 217 14.30 7.75 4.29
N TYR A 218 15.28 7.00 3.79
CA TYR A 218 15.35 5.55 3.96
C TYR A 218 15.58 5.18 5.43
N ASP A 219 16.55 5.81 6.09
CA ASP A 219 16.86 5.54 7.50
C ASP A 219 15.69 5.90 8.42
N ALA A 220 15.02 7.03 8.18
CA ALA A 220 13.80 7.39 8.90
C ALA A 220 12.68 6.37 8.65
N SER A 221 12.49 5.94 7.39
CA SER A 221 11.51 4.91 7.03
C SER A 221 11.78 3.59 7.77
N VAL A 222 13.03 3.17 7.87
CA VAL A 222 13.43 1.95 8.60
C VAL A 222 13.20 2.14 10.10
N ALA A 223 13.51 3.31 10.65
CA ALA A 223 13.29 3.62 12.06
C ALA A 223 11.80 3.51 12.45
N TYR A 224 10.91 4.11 11.65
CA TYR A 224 9.44 3.97 11.84
C TYR A 224 8.99 2.52 11.75
N ALA A 225 9.45 1.78 10.74
CA ALA A 225 9.08 0.38 10.53
C ALA A 225 9.54 -0.53 11.68
N ALA A 226 10.81 -0.41 12.08
CA ALA A 226 11.41 -1.19 13.15
C ALA A 226 10.76 -0.89 14.51
N SER A 227 10.51 0.40 14.79
CA SER A 227 9.81 0.86 15.98
C SER A 227 8.40 0.26 16.05
N ARG A 228 7.64 0.33 14.95
CA ARG A 228 6.32 -0.29 14.84
C ARG A 228 6.38 -1.80 15.07
N ASP A 229 7.28 -2.52 14.39
CA ASP A 229 7.39 -3.98 14.49
C ASP A 229 7.74 -4.40 15.92
N PHE A 230 8.65 -3.68 16.59
CA PHE A 230 9.02 -3.98 17.97
C PHE A 230 7.90 -3.70 18.97
N VAL A 231 7.20 -2.56 18.88
CA VAL A 231 6.05 -2.31 19.77
C VAL A 231 4.90 -3.27 19.48
N SER A 232 4.70 -3.66 18.21
CA SER A 232 3.71 -4.68 17.86
C SER A 232 4.07 -6.06 18.44
N TYR A 233 5.36 -6.39 18.47
CA TYR A 233 5.87 -7.57 19.17
C TYR A 233 5.60 -7.52 20.67
N LEU A 234 5.83 -6.39 21.33
CA LEU A 234 5.51 -6.22 22.75
C LEU A 234 4.01 -6.40 23.03
N ARG A 235 3.16 -5.81 22.19
CA ARG A 235 1.70 -5.97 22.27
C ARG A 235 1.26 -7.42 22.00
N PHE A 236 1.93 -8.13 21.10
CA PHE A 236 1.68 -9.56 20.89
C PHE A 236 2.01 -10.40 22.13
N LEU A 237 3.03 -10.03 22.91
CA LEU A 237 3.33 -10.66 24.21
C LEU A 237 2.36 -10.24 25.33
N ASP A 238 1.48 -9.27 25.08
CA ASP A 238 0.64 -8.60 26.06
C ASP A 238 -0.82 -8.54 25.59
N GLU A 239 -1.42 -9.73 25.42
CA GLU A 239 -2.73 -9.90 24.79
C GLU A 239 -3.84 -9.00 25.36
N ASP A 240 -3.79 -8.69 26.66
CA ASP A 240 -4.78 -7.85 27.36
C ASP A 240 -4.27 -6.42 27.67
N GLY A 241 -3.08 -6.06 27.21
CA GLY A 241 -2.43 -4.77 27.43
C GLY A 241 -1.95 -4.52 28.88
N ALA A 242 -2.05 -5.49 29.79
CA ALA A 242 -1.79 -5.28 31.20
C ALA A 242 -0.32 -4.98 31.51
N LYS A 243 0.62 -5.54 30.74
CA LYS A 243 2.05 -5.29 30.90
C LYS A 243 2.38 -3.87 30.46
N LEU A 244 1.89 -3.44 29.30
CA LEU A 244 2.09 -2.08 28.79
C LEU A 244 1.51 -1.03 29.75
N ARG A 245 0.27 -1.22 30.23
CA ARG A 245 -0.32 -0.37 31.28
C ARG A 245 0.55 -0.33 32.54
N THR A 246 1.10 -1.47 32.94
CA THR A 246 1.96 -1.56 34.13
C THR A 246 3.29 -0.83 33.95
N ALA A 247 3.90 -0.90 32.76
CA ALA A 247 5.11 -0.17 32.42
C ALA A 247 4.85 1.35 32.40
N LEU A 248 3.82 1.81 31.69
CA LEU A 248 3.46 3.23 31.60
C LEU A 248 3.12 3.83 32.97
N ARG A 249 2.39 3.10 33.81
CA ARG A 249 2.13 3.50 35.20
C ARG A 249 3.40 3.59 36.04
N HIS A 250 4.35 2.67 35.86
CA HIS A 250 5.64 2.74 36.58
C HIS A 250 6.42 4.00 36.20
N ILE A 251 6.47 4.31 34.90
CA ILE A 251 7.08 5.53 34.36
C ILE A 251 6.39 6.78 34.94
N ARG A 252 5.06 6.82 34.93
CA ARG A 252 4.27 7.91 35.50
C ARG A 252 4.56 8.18 36.97
N THR A 253 4.89 7.14 37.75
CA THR A 253 5.27 7.26 39.17
C THR A 253 6.74 7.61 39.40
N GLY A 254 7.50 7.96 38.35
CA GLY A 254 8.91 8.34 38.43
C GLY A 254 9.89 7.17 38.29
N GLY A 255 9.42 6.00 37.88
CA GLY A 255 10.27 4.85 37.57
C GLY A 255 11.06 5.06 36.27
N GLY A 256 12.26 4.49 36.20
CA GLY A 256 13.07 4.51 34.97
C GLY A 256 12.43 3.72 33.83
N PHE A 257 12.66 4.14 32.59
CA PHE A 257 12.06 3.52 31.41
C PHE A 257 12.45 2.04 31.28
N GLU A 258 13.73 1.71 31.37
CA GLU A 258 14.25 0.33 31.29
C GLU A 258 13.71 -0.53 32.44
N ALA A 259 13.64 0.03 33.65
CA ALA A 259 13.11 -0.65 34.84
C ALA A 259 11.61 -0.96 34.69
N ALA A 260 10.86 -0.14 33.95
CA ALA A 260 9.45 -0.36 33.67
C ALA A 260 9.22 -1.67 32.90
N PHE A 261 10.08 -1.99 31.94
CA PHE A 261 9.98 -3.24 31.16
C PHE A 261 10.36 -4.46 31.97
N ILE A 262 11.41 -4.37 32.80
CA ILE A 262 11.75 -5.46 33.73
C ILE A 262 10.56 -5.76 34.66
N ARG A 263 9.94 -4.71 35.20
CA ARG A 263 8.78 -4.85 36.10
C ARG A 263 7.54 -5.41 35.41
N ALA A 264 7.27 -4.99 34.18
CA ALA A 264 6.04 -5.33 33.47
C ALA A 264 6.14 -6.66 32.70
N TYR A 265 7.25 -6.89 32.00
CA TYR A 265 7.46 -8.04 31.12
C TYR A 265 8.32 -9.13 31.78
N GLY A 266 8.92 -8.86 32.94
CA GLY A 266 9.85 -9.79 33.61
C GLY A 266 11.18 -9.94 32.87
N ARG A 267 11.46 -9.07 31.90
CA ARG A 267 12.62 -9.10 31.00
C ARG A 267 13.14 -7.68 30.80
N SER A 268 14.45 -7.55 30.68
CA SER A 268 15.08 -6.29 30.27
C SER A 268 14.72 -5.94 28.82
N LEU A 269 14.86 -4.65 28.47
CA LEU A 269 14.70 -4.21 27.08
C LEU A 269 15.72 -4.87 26.14
N GLU A 270 16.93 -5.15 26.62
CA GLU A 270 17.97 -5.85 25.85
C GLU A 270 17.55 -7.29 25.50
N GLU A 271 17.00 -8.03 26.47
CA GLU A 271 16.48 -9.38 26.22
C GLU A 271 15.30 -9.38 25.25
N LEU A 272 14.37 -8.43 25.39
CA LEU A 272 13.22 -8.27 24.50
C LEU A 272 13.66 -7.92 23.07
N ASP A 273 14.64 -7.03 22.92
CA ASP A 273 15.22 -6.65 21.62
C ASP A 273 15.92 -7.84 20.96
N ALA A 274 16.73 -8.59 21.71
CA ALA A 274 17.42 -9.77 21.20
C ALA A 274 16.44 -10.87 20.72
N GLU A 275 15.40 -11.15 21.49
CA GLU A 275 14.37 -12.14 21.15
C GLU A 275 13.56 -11.70 19.91
N TRP A 276 13.17 -10.42 19.86
CA TRP A 276 12.50 -9.83 18.71
C TRP A 276 13.34 -9.97 17.43
N ARG A 277 14.64 -9.65 17.52
CA ARG A 277 15.61 -9.74 16.41
C ARG A 277 15.80 -11.15 15.91
N ALA A 278 15.86 -12.13 16.81
CA ALA A 278 16.01 -13.53 16.43
C ALA A 278 14.86 -14.00 15.53
N GLY A 279 13.66 -13.44 15.70
CA GLY A 279 12.48 -13.73 14.87
C GLY A 279 12.40 -12.98 13.53
N LEU A 280 13.15 -11.90 13.31
CA LEU A 280 12.98 -11.01 12.15
C LEU A 280 13.14 -11.74 10.81
N ARG A 281 14.20 -12.54 10.66
CA ARG A 281 14.45 -13.26 9.40
C ARG A 281 13.31 -14.23 9.05
N GLY A 282 12.73 -14.90 10.04
CA GLY A 282 11.59 -15.78 9.84
C GLY A 282 10.33 -15.02 9.43
N ARG A 283 10.00 -13.93 10.13
CA ARG A 283 8.81 -13.10 9.84
C ARG A 283 8.86 -12.44 8.47
N PHE A 284 10.05 -12.05 8.00
CA PHE A 284 10.24 -11.37 6.72
C PHE A 284 10.69 -12.31 5.58
N ALA A 285 10.79 -13.62 5.79
CA ALA A 285 11.27 -14.58 4.78
C ALA A 285 10.50 -14.57 3.45
N TRP A 286 9.21 -14.20 3.48
CA TRP A 286 8.35 -14.12 2.30
C TRP A 286 8.46 -12.78 1.54
N PHE A 287 9.10 -11.75 2.12
CA PHE A 287 9.23 -10.45 1.46
C PHE A 287 10.11 -10.49 0.20
N PRO A 288 11.30 -11.12 0.20
CA PRO A 288 12.11 -11.26 -1.03
C PRO A 288 11.38 -12.04 -2.13
N VAL A 289 10.57 -13.01 -1.71
CA VAL A 289 9.74 -13.85 -2.57
C VAL A 289 8.68 -13.00 -3.29
N LEU A 290 7.94 -12.13 -2.59
CA LEU A 290 6.93 -11.26 -3.21
C LEU A 290 7.52 -9.99 -3.85
N GLY A 291 8.54 -9.39 -3.24
CA GLY A 291 9.17 -8.14 -3.66
C GLY A 291 10.17 -8.29 -4.80
N GLY A 292 10.66 -9.51 -5.06
CA GLY A 292 11.56 -9.79 -6.18
C GLY A 292 10.92 -9.66 -7.56
N GLY A 293 9.60 -9.43 -7.66
CA GLY A 293 8.89 -9.18 -8.92
C GLY A 293 8.76 -10.40 -9.85
N GLU A 294 9.62 -11.41 -9.72
CA GLU A 294 9.74 -12.58 -10.62
C GLU A 294 8.66 -13.66 -10.39
N LEU A 295 8.18 -13.83 -9.16
CA LEU A 295 7.27 -14.94 -8.80
C LEU A 295 5.87 -14.89 -9.42
N PRO A 296 5.21 -13.73 -9.52
CA PRO A 296 3.96 -13.63 -10.28
C PRO A 296 4.16 -14.11 -11.71
N PHE A 297 5.30 -13.81 -12.34
CA PHE A 297 5.61 -14.29 -13.69
C PHE A 297 5.93 -15.78 -13.73
N LEU A 298 6.64 -16.33 -12.75
CA LEU A 298 6.88 -17.78 -12.64
C LEU A 298 5.57 -18.58 -12.48
N LEU A 299 4.54 -18.01 -11.84
CA LEU A 299 3.23 -18.65 -11.69
C LEU A 299 2.29 -18.39 -12.87
N ILE A 300 2.28 -17.18 -13.43
CA ILE A 300 1.37 -16.78 -14.52
C ILE A 300 1.88 -17.26 -15.89
N ALA A 301 3.20 -17.23 -16.14
CA ALA A 301 3.76 -17.60 -17.44
C ALA A 301 3.45 -19.06 -17.85
N PRO A 302 3.56 -20.08 -16.98
CA PRO A 302 3.16 -21.44 -17.31
C PRO A 302 1.68 -21.56 -17.65
N LEU A 303 0.81 -20.84 -16.93
CA LEU A 303 -0.63 -20.84 -17.18
C LEU A 303 -0.96 -20.22 -18.54
N VAL A 304 -0.30 -19.12 -18.90
CA VAL A 304 -0.43 -18.50 -20.23
C VAL A 304 0.07 -19.44 -21.32
N VAL A 305 1.21 -20.10 -21.13
CA VAL A 305 1.75 -21.10 -22.07
C VAL A 305 0.78 -22.27 -22.24
N ILE A 306 0.25 -22.82 -21.14
CA ILE A 306 -0.75 -23.90 -21.17
C ILE A 306 -2.01 -23.45 -21.92
N ALA A 307 -2.52 -22.24 -21.65
CA ALA A 307 -3.68 -21.68 -22.32
C ALA A 307 -3.45 -21.51 -23.83
N LEU A 308 -2.27 -21.01 -24.24
CA LEU A 308 -1.87 -20.88 -25.64
C LEU A 308 -1.74 -22.23 -26.34
N VAL A 309 -1.13 -23.22 -25.69
CA VAL A 309 -1.00 -24.58 -26.21
C VAL A 309 -2.39 -25.22 -26.37
N ARG A 310 -3.27 -25.10 -25.38
CA ARG A 310 -4.66 -25.58 -25.45
C ARG A 310 -5.43 -24.90 -26.59
N ARG A 311 -5.31 -23.58 -26.71
CA ARG A 311 -5.94 -22.80 -27.80
C ARG A 311 -5.44 -23.26 -29.17
N ARG A 312 -4.12 -23.42 -29.35
CA ARG A 312 -3.53 -23.91 -30.61
C ARG A 312 -3.93 -25.35 -30.93
N ARG A 313 -4.07 -26.23 -29.93
CA ARG A 313 -4.58 -27.59 -30.13
C ARG A 313 -6.04 -27.57 -30.59
N LYS A 314 -6.90 -26.78 -29.94
CA LYS A 314 -8.32 -26.65 -30.31
C LYS A 314 -8.50 -26.07 -31.72
N MET A 315 -7.73 -25.04 -32.09
CA MET A 315 -7.76 -24.46 -33.43
C MET A 315 -7.30 -25.44 -34.51
N ARG A 316 -6.23 -26.20 -34.28
CA ARG A 316 -5.76 -27.24 -35.22
C ARG A 316 -6.81 -28.34 -35.45
N LEU A 317 -7.48 -28.77 -34.39
CA LEU A 317 -8.56 -29.77 -34.50
C LEU A 317 -9.78 -29.21 -35.24
N ALA A 318 -10.11 -27.93 -35.05
CA ALA A 318 -11.18 -27.27 -35.77
C ALA A 318 -10.86 -27.14 -37.27
N TRP A 319 -9.63 -26.75 -37.64
CA TRP A 319 -9.19 -26.71 -39.03
C TRP A 319 -9.15 -28.09 -39.68
N ALA A 320 -8.66 -29.12 -38.97
CA ALA A 320 -8.66 -30.49 -39.46
C ALA A 320 -10.06 -31.11 -39.57
N ARG A 321 -11.09 -30.51 -38.95
CA ARG A 321 -12.49 -30.88 -39.17
C ARG A 321 -13.03 -30.21 -40.44
N LEU A 322 -12.79 -28.90 -40.58
CA LEU A 322 -13.20 -28.14 -41.77
C LEU A 322 -12.57 -28.69 -43.05
N GLU A 323 -11.29 -29.06 -43.03
CA GLU A 323 -10.62 -29.70 -44.18
C GLU A 323 -11.25 -31.04 -44.55
N ARG A 324 -11.77 -31.81 -43.57
CA ARG A 324 -12.47 -33.08 -43.85
C ARG A 324 -13.85 -32.84 -44.44
N GLU A 325 -14.60 -31.88 -43.89
CA GLU A 325 -15.90 -31.47 -44.42
C GLU A 325 -15.75 -30.92 -45.86
N ASP A 326 -14.73 -30.10 -46.13
CA ASP A 326 -14.41 -29.59 -47.47
C ASP A 326 -14.04 -30.72 -48.45
N LEU A 327 -13.32 -31.75 -48.01
CA LEU A 327 -12.98 -32.91 -48.85
C LEU A 327 -14.24 -33.74 -49.15
N GLU A 328 -15.06 -34.03 -48.14
CA GLU A 328 -16.33 -34.76 -48.31
C GLU A 328 -17.29 -34.01 -49.23
N ASP A 329 -17.40 -32.69 -49.09
CA ASP A 329 -18.25 -31.87 -49.95
C ASP A 329 -17.70 -31.78 -51.38
N ARG A 330 -16.38 -31.74 -51.58
CA ARG A 330 -15.76 -31.84 -52.91
C ARG A 330 -16.03 -33.21 -53.55
N GLU A 331 -15.91 -34.30 -52.79
CA GLU A 331 -16.22 -35.65 -53.27
C GLU A 331 -17.71 -35.79 -53.62
N ARG A 332 -18.61 -35.23 -52.80
CA ARG A 332 -20.05 -35.17 -53.10
C ARG A 332 -20.34 -34.35 -54.35
N LEU A 333 -19.72 -33.19 -54.51
CA LEU A 333 -19.89 -32.35 -55.69
C LEU A 333 -19.38 -33.03 -56.95
N VAL A 334 -18.23 -33.71 -56.89
CA VAL A 334 -17.70 -34.53 -57.99
C VAL A 334 -18.63 -35.70 -58.29
N GLY A 335 -19.13 -36.41 -57.27
CA GLY A 335 -20.09 -37.49 -57.44
C GLY A 335 -21.41 -37.02 -58.05
N LEU A 336 -21.93 -35.88 -57.63
CA LEU A 336 -23.12 -35.23 -58.21
C LEU A 336 -22.86 -34.76 -59.64
N TRP A 337 -21.67 -34.24 -59.94
CA TRP A 337 -21.28 -33.83 -61.29
C TRP A 337 -21.18 -35.03 -62.25
N LEU A 338 -20.62 -36.15 -61.78
CA LEU A 338 -20.55 -37.42 -62.51
C LEU A 338 -21.93 -38.08 -62.68
N ALA A 339 -22.79 -38.03 -61.66
CA ALA A 339 -24.14 -38.60 -61.70
C ALA A 339 -25.11 -37.77 -62.57
N ARG A 340 -24.90 -36.46 -62.68
CA ARG A 340 -25.73 -35.53 -63.46
C ARG A 340 -25.33 -35.44 -64.93
N GLY A 341 -24.66 -36.48 -65.45
CA GLY A 341 -24.12 -36.53 -66.80
C GLY A 341 -24.93 -35.77 -67.84
N ARG A 342 -24.31 -34.72 -68.39
CA ARG A 342 -24.52 -34.33 -69.78
C ARG A 342 -23.17 -34.08 -70.42
N VAL A 343 -22.92 -34.89 -71.46
CA VAL A 343 -22.08 -34.60 -72.62
C VAL A 343 -21.95 -33.09 -72.84
N VAL A 344 -20.74 -32.53 -72.67
CA VAL A 344 -19.98 -31.80 -73.70
C VAL A 344 -18.51 -31.83 -73.29
N ALA A 345 -17.66 -32.26 -74.22
CA ALA A 345 -16.21 -32.31 -74.09
C ALA A 345 -15.60 -30.91 -73.88
N ALA A 346 -14.66 -30.80 -72.94
CA ALA A 346 -13.39 -30.08 -73.09
C ALA A 346 -12.56 -30.19 -71.81
N LEU A 347 -11.44 -30.93 -71.88
CA LEU A 347 -10.28 -30.70 -71.03
C LEU A 347 -9.70 -29.30 -71.35
N PRO A 348 -9.03 -28.61 -70.40
CA PRO A 348 -7.58 -28.79 -70.39
C PRO A 348 -6.88 -28.76 -69.01
N ALA A 349 -5.78 -29.52 -69.00
CA ALA A 349 -4.48 -29.22 -68.40
C ALA A 349 -4.34 -29.08 -66.87
N MET A 350 -3.77 -30.15 -66.32
CA MET A 350 -2.73 -30.17 -65.29
C MET A 350 -1.96 -28.84 -65.10
N ILE A 351 -1.91 -28.34 -63.87
CA ILE A 351 -0.75 -27.63 -63.33
C ILE A 351 -0.40 -28.27 -61.97
N ALA A 352 0.85 -28.72 -61.90
CA ALA A 352 1.49 -29.45 -60.81
C ALA A 352 1.80 -28.54 -59.58
N PRO A 353 2.29 -29.08 -58.44
CA PRO A 353 2.34 -28.38 -57.18
C PRO A 353 3.57 -27.46 -57.08
N SER A 354 3.38 -26.23 -56.61
CA SER A 354 4.48 -25.36 -56.16
C SER A 354 4.75 -25.60 -54.68
N ARG A 355 5.93 -26.16 -54.39
CA ARG A 355 6.56 -26.14 -53.05
C ARG A 355 7.26 -24.78 -52.81
N PRO A 356 7.53 -24.43 -51.55
CA PRO A 356 7.72 -23.05 -51.09
C PRO A 356 9.17 -22.58 -51.15
N ASN A 357 9.36 -21.25 -51.08
CA ASN A 357 10.52 -20.61 -50.47
C ASN A 357 10.06 -19.84 -49.24
#